data_AF-A0A9Q0J217-F1
#
_entry.id   AF-A0A9Q0J217-F1
#
_cell.length_a   1.000
_cell.length_b   1.000
_cell.length_c   1.000
_cell.angle_alpha   90.00
_cell.angle_beta   90.00
_cell.angle_gamma   90.00
#
_symmetry.space_group_name_H-M   'P 1'
#
loop_
_entity.id
_entity.type
_entity.pdbx_description
1 polymer ?
#
loop_
_entity_poly.entity_id
_entity_poly.type
_entity_poly.pdbx_seq_one_letter_code
_entity_poly.pdbx_strand_id
1 'polypeptide(L)'
;MSLTSSSVIPTKSLIPPTNPHQPSLRSAPAPFRLRVCAVQSSADAFKSQPTKTSATKTPTAAPTATTTAAPPSTNVGGKWTVDSWKSKKALQLPDYPDKTELDSVLKTLDAFPPIVFAGEARSLEEKLAEAALGNAFLLQGGDCAESFKEFNANNIRDTFRILLQMGAVLMFGGQMPVIKVGRMAGQFAKPRSDPFEEKNGVKLPSYRGDNVNGDTFDEKSRIPDPQRMIRAYCQSAATLNLLRAFATGGYAAMQRVTQWNLDFTEHSEQGDRYRELAHRVDEALGFMSAAGLTVDHPIMTTTEFWTSHECLLLPYEQSLTRLDSTSGLYYDCSAHFLWVGERTRQLDGAHVEFLRGVANPLGIKVSDKMDPNELVKLIEILNPQNKAGRITIITRMGAENMRVKLPHLIRAVRRAGQIVTWVSDPMHGNTIKAPSGLKTRPFDAIRAEVRAFFDVHEQEGSHPGGVHLEMTGQNVTECIGGSRTVTFDDLSLRYHTHCDPRLNASQSLELAFIIAERLRKRRISSQPAIASV
;
A
#
# COMPACT_ATOMS: atom_id res chain seq x y z
N MET A 1 66.97 -6.73 -34.54
CA MET A 1 66.36 -7.25 -35.78
C MET A 1 65.11 -8.01 -35.33
N SER A 2 63.85 -7.65 -35.58
CA SER A 2 63.13 -6.79 -36.55
C SER A 2 62.28 -7.62 -37.53
N LEU A 3 61.11 -7.09 -37.90
CA LEU A 3 60.06 -7.62 -38.80
C LEU A 3 59.24 -8.80 -38.22
N THR A 4 57.89 -8.91 -38.20
CA THR A 4 56.69 -8.32 -38.88
C THR A 4 56.17 -8.99 -40.15
N SER A 5 54.94 -9.53 -40.12
CA SER A 5 53.91 -9.46 -41.20
C SER A 5 52.53 -9.98 -40.70
N SER A 6 51.49 -10.02 -41.56
CA SER A 6 50.05 -10.04 -41.19
C SER A 6 49.16 -10.82 -42.20
N SER A 7 47.82 -10.86 -41.97
CA SER A 7 46.73 -11.33 -42.88
C SER A 7 46.50 -12.87 -42.92
N VAL A 8 45.32 -13.48 -42.70
CA VAL A 8 43.90 -13.32 -43.16
C VAL A 8 43.63 -13.86 -44.58
N ILE A 9 42.47 -14.56 -44.77
CA ILE A 9 41.76 -15.07 -46.02
C ILE A 9 41.32 -16.56 -45.83
N PRO A 10 40.21 -17.12 -46.40
CA PRO A 10 38.98 -16.60 -47.06
C PRO A 10 37.70 -16.82 -46.13
N THR A 11 36.44 -17.26 -46.44
CA THR A 11 35.73 -17.80 -47.65
C THR A 11 34.17 -17.70 -47.63
N LYS A 12 33.60 -17.29 -48.78
CA LYS A 12 32.29 -17.48 -49.46
C LYS A 12 31.05 -18.20 -48.85
N SER A 13 29.87 -17.64 -49.20
CA SER A 13 28.63 -18.33 -49.64
C SER A 13 28.05 -17.64 -50.90
N LEU A 14 26.83 -17.98 -51.38
CA LEU A 14 26.46 -17.98 -52.82
C LEU A 14 25.14 -17.24 -53.24
N ILE A 15 25.25 -16.35 -54.25
CA ILE A 15 24.28 -16.05 -55.37
C ILE A 15 22.89 -15.43 -54.98
N PRO A 16 22.08 -14.83 -55.89
CA PRO A 16 22.15 -13.50 -56.53
C PRO A 16 21.06 -12.48 -56.05
N PRO A 17 21.01 -11.22 -56.56
CA PRO A 17 19.90 -10.28 -56.30
C PRO A 17 18.77 -10.35 -57.36
N THR A 18 17.54 -10.00 -56.97
CA THR A 18 16.37 -9.82 -57.86
C THR A 18 15.60 -8.53 -57.56
N ASN A 19 15.31 -7.72 -58.58
CA ASN A 19 14.50 -6.49 -58.46
C ASN A 19 13.00 -6.79 -58.28
N PRO A 20 12.28 -6.04 -57.43
CA PRO A 20 10.84 -5.83 -57.52
C PRO A 20 10.50 -4.51 -58.25
N HIS A 21 9.41 -4.51 -59.03
CA HIS A 21 8.90 -3.31 -59.72
C HIS A 21 8.11 -2.38 -58.77
N GLN A 22 8.07 -1.08 -59.12
CA GLN A 22 7.06 -0.16 -58.60
C GLN A 22 5.66 -0.48 -59.15
N PRO A 23 4.62 -0.25 -58.34
CA PRO A 23 3.41 0.39 -58.82
C PRO A 23 3.20 1.75 -58.13
N SER A 24 2.67 2.72 -58.86
CA SER A 24 2.43 4.09 -58.36
C SER A 24 1.07 4.23 -57.67
N LEU A 25 1.02 4.86 -56.49
CA LEU A 25 -0.22 5.35 -55.88
C LEU A 25 -0.10 6.83 -55.51
N ARG A 26 -1.03 7.64 -56.01
CA ARG A 26 -1.22 9.04 -55.62
C ARG A 26 -2.34 9.13 -54.57
N SER A 27 -2.04 9.62 -53.39
CA SER A 27 -3.02 10.33 -52.55
C SER A 27 -2.28 11.22 -51.54
N ALA A 28 -2.74 12.46 -51.36
CA ALA A 28 -2.15 13.40 -50.41
C ALA A 28 -3.05 13.50 -49.16
N PRO A 29 -2.49 13.54 -47.94
CA PRO A 29 -3.28 13.72 -46.72
C PRO A 29 -3.74 15.17 -46.57
N ALA A 30 -4.98 15.37 -46.14
CA ALA A 30 -5.53 16.70 -45.83
C ALA A 30 -5.11 17.16 -44.42
N PRO A 31 -4.88 18.47 -44.18
CA PRO A 31 -4.43 18.97 -42.89
C PRO A 31 -5.59 19.08 -41.88
N PHE A 32 -5.47 18.40 -40.74
CA PHE A 32 -6.36 18.61 -39.59
C PHE A 32 -6.11 20.00 -38.96
N ARG A 33 -7.16 20.83 -38.89
CA ARG A 33 -7.12 22.11 -38.18
C ARG A 33 -7.38 21.92 -36.70
N LEU A 34 -6.45 22.31 -35.83
CA LEU A 34 -6.75 22.52 -34.41
C LEU A 34 -7.75 23.67 -34.28
N ARG A 35 -8.81 23.46 -33.50
CA ARG A 35 -9.64 24.56 -32.96
C ARG A 35 -9.14 24.92 -31.57
N VAL A 36 -8.36 25.99 -31.48
CA VAL A 36 -8.18 26.74 -30.24
C VAL A 36 -9.45 27.58 -30.03
N CYS A 37 -10.14 27.43 -28.91
CA CYS A 37 -11.14 28.40 -28.45
C CYS A 37 -10.51 29.21 -27.31
N ALA A 38 -10.35 30.51 -27.52
CA ALA A 38 -9.86 31.42 -26.51
C ALA A 38 -10.97 31.78 -25.51
N VAL A 39 -10.60 32.04 -24.26
CA VAL A 39 -11.49 32.62 -23.26
C VAL A 39 -11.70 34.09 -23.57
N GLN A 40 -12.95 34.53 -23.68
CA GLN A 40 -13.32 35.95 -23.57
C GLN A 40 -14.54 36.13 -22.68
N SER A 41 -14.52 37.23 -21.94
CA SER A 41 -15.48 37.58 -20.90
C SER A 41 -16.66 38.38 -21.46
N SER A 42 -17.85 38.14 -20.92
CA SER A 42 -18.88 39.17 -20.81
C SER A 42 -19.63 39.02 -19.48
N ALA A 43 -19.83 40.14 -18.80
CA ALA A 43 -20.88 40.30 -17.82
C ALA A 43 -21.94 41.21 -18.45
N ASP A 44 -23.23 40.98 -18.20
CA ASP A 44 -23.92 41.87 -17.25
C ASP A 44 -25.33 41.40 -16.85
N ALA A 45 -25.79 42.00 -15.74
CA ALA A 45 -27.17 42.27 -15.35
C ALA A 45 -28.33 41.30 -15.73
N PHE A 46 -28.89 40.65 -14.71
CA PHE A 46 -30.35 40.61 -14.54
C PHE A 46 -30.72 41.16 -13.15
N LYS A 47 -31.67 42.10 -13.11
CA LYS A 47 -32.21 42.69 -11.87
C LYS A 47 -33.68 42.30 -11.71
N SER A 48 -34.08 41.98 -10.49
CA SER A 48 -35.48 42.05 -10.04
C SER A 48 -35.54 42.57 -8.61
N GLN A 49 -36.58 43.33 -8.26
CA GLN A 49 -36.76 43.95 -6.94
C GLN A 49 -37.89 43.26 -6.16
N PRO A 50 -37.85 43.26 -4.81
CA PRO A 50 -38.89 42.67 -3.97
C PRO A 50 -40.04 43.64 -3.70
N THR A 51 -41.26 43.11 -3.57
CA THR A 51 -42.46 43.82 -3.08
C THR A 51 -42.73 43.53 -1.60
N LYS A 52 -43.49 44.41 -0.92
CA LYS A 52 -43.76 44.37 0.53
C LYS A 52 -45.26 44.46 0.86
N THR A 53 -45.71 43.71 1.87
CA THR A 53 -46.89 43.94 2.73
C THR A 53 -46.74 43.06 3.99
N SER A 54 -46.63 43.60 5.22
CA SER A 54 -47.72 44.05 6.12
C SER A 54 -48.67 42.90 6.53
N ALA A 55 -48.48 42.21 7.67
CA ALA A 55 -48.86 42.58 9.07
C ALA A 55 -50.40 42.64 9.30
N THR A 56 -51.02 42.17 10.40
CA THR A 56 -50.56 41.87 11.80
C THR A 56 -51.57 40.97 12.55
N LYS A 57 -51.16 40.16 13.57
CA LYS A 57 -51.84 39.99 14.90
C LYS A 57 -51.24 38.88 15.81
N THR A 58 -51.18 39.15 17.11
CA THR A 58 -50.93 38.27 18.30
C THR A 58 -52.20 38.23 19.19
N PRO A 59 -52.32 37.50 20.33
CA PRO A 59 -51.37 36.79 21.23
C PRO A 59 -51.62 35.25 21.25
N THR A 60 -51.15 34.36 22.16
CA THR A 60 -50.78 34.42 23.61
C THR A 60 -49.75 33.31 23.97
N ALA A 61 -49.27 33.23 25.22
CA ALA A 61 -48.04 32.51 25.60
C ALA A 61 -48.21 31.14 26.31
N ALA A 62 -47.21 30.26 26.10
CA ALA A 62 -46.48 29.37 27.04
C ALA A 62 -47.26 28.49 28.07
N PRO A 63 -46.88 27.20 28.30
CA PRO A 63 -45.55 26.88 28.84
C PRO A 63 -44.76 25.77 28.12
N THR A 64 -43.48 25.65 28.48
CA THR A 64 -42.49 24.73 27.90
C THR A 64 -42.46 23.36 28.60
N ALA A 65 -42.28 22.28 27.85
CA ALA A 65 -41.94 20.96 28.39
C ALA A 65 -40.52 20.54 27.95
N THR A 66 -39.76 19.94 28.85
CA THR A 66 -38.31 19.67 28.69
C THR A 66 -38.00 18.43 27.85
N THR A 67 -37.26 18.60 26.76
CA THR A 67 -36.36 17.57 26.24
C THR A 67 -35.03 17.63 27.00
N THR A 68 -34.68 16.54 27.70
CA THR A 68 -33.38 16.40 28.36
C THR A 68 -32.27 16.27 27.32
N ALA A 69 -31.36 17.25 27.27
CA ALA A 69 -30.17 17.15 26.44
C ALA A 69 -29.25 16.02 26.94
N ALA A 70 -28.70 15.24 26.02
CA ALA A 70 -27.60 14.33 26.34
C ALA A 70 -26.38 15.14 26.81
N PRO A 71 -25.58 14.64 27.78
CA PRO A 71 -24.40 15.35 28.25
C PRO A 71 -23.40 15.53 27.09
N PRO A 72 -22.75 16.71 26.96
CA PRO A 72 -21.75 16.91 25.92
C PRO A 72 -20.58 15.94 26.11
N SER A 73 -20.14 15.32 25.02
CA SER A 73 -18.94 14.47 25.03
C SER A 73 -17.71 15.28 25.47
N THR A 74 -16.86 14.69 26.29
CA THR A 74 -15.67 15.34 26.85
C THR A 74 -14.65 15.62 25.75
N ASN A 75 -14.68 16.84 25.21
CA ASN A 75 -13.85 17.26 24.10
C ASN A 75 -12.41 17.58 24.54
N VAL A 76 -11.65 16.53 24.88
CA VAL A 76 -10.28 16.61 25.43
C VAL A 76 -9.27 16.79 24.30
N GLY A 77 -9.22 17.99 23.71
CA GLY A 77 -8.23 18.33 22.69
C GLY A 77 -8.32 19.77 22.22
N GLY A 78 -7.17 20.40 21.96
CA GLY A 78 -7.11 21.67 21.26
C GLY A 78 -7.52 21.53 19.79
N LYS A 79 -7.82 22.66 19.13
CA LYS A 79 -8.03 22.71 17.68
C LYS A 79 -6.80 22.15 16.97
N TRP A 80 -6.99 21.14 16.13
CA TRP A 80 -5.90 20.49 15.40
C TRP A 80 -5.25 21.46 14.39
N THR A 81 -3.94 21.33 14.24
CA THR A 81 -3.11 21.96 13.21
C THR A 81 -2.07 20.94 12.72
N VAL A 82 -1.51 21.14 11.54
CA VAL A 82 -0.52 20.22 10.93
C VAL A 82 0.73 20.02 11.81
N ASP A 83 1.04 20.99 12.67
CA ASP A 83 2.16 20.97 13.61
C ASP A 83 1.77 20.63 15.07
N SER A 84 0.48 20.41 15.36
CA SER A 84 -0.04 20.15 16.71
C SER A 84 0.64 18.97 17.41
N TRP A 85 1.10 17.97 16.65
CA TRP A 85 1.89 16.83 17.12
C TRP A 85 3.18 17.22 17.86
N LYS A 86 3.75 18.40 17.59
CA LYS A 86 4.95 18.91 18.26
C LYS A 86 4.72 19.25 19.74
N SER A 87 3.46 19.38 20.16
CA SER A 87 3.06 19.50 21.56
C SER A 87 2.99 18.16 22.32
N LYS A 88 3.14 17.04 21.61
CA LYS A 88 3.00 15.68 22.13
C LYS A 88 4.34 14.97 22.23
N LYS A 89 4.39 13.87 22.97
CA LYS A 89 5.56 13.00 23.01
C LYS A 89 5.69 12.23 21.69
N ALA A 90 6.69 12.57 20.89
CA ALA A 90 7.10 11.76 19.74
C ALA A 90 8.06 10.65 20.18
N LEU A 91 7.98 9.49 19.51
CA LEU A 91 8.93 8.38 19.65
C LEU A 91 9.55 8.08 18.27
N GLN A 92 10.69 7.37 18.26
CA GLN A 92 11.36 6.86 17.06
C GLN A 92 11.90 7.89 16.05
N LEU A 93 11.61 9.19 16.22
CA LEU A 93 12.26 10.27 15.46
C LEU A 93 13.79 10.27 15.69
N PRO A 94 14.58 10.73 14.71
CA PRO A 94 16.01 10.95 14.85
C PRO A 94 16.33 12.35 15.42
N ASP A 95 17.47 12.45 16.10
CA ASP A 95 18.08 13.73 16.48
C ASP A 95 19.02 14.21 15.35
N TYR A 96 18.61 15.22 14.60
CA TYR A 96 19.44 15.83 13.54
C TYR A 96 20.45 16.83 14.14
N PRO A 97 21.72 16.85 13.68
CA PRO A 97 22.77 17.66 14.29
C PRO A 97 22.66 19.17 13.97
N ASP A 98 22.19 19.54 12.77
CA ASP A 98 21.91 20.94 12.41
C ASP A 98 20.40 21.14 12.22
N LYS A 99 19.81 21.96 13.09
CA LYS A 99 18.40 22.35 13.01
C LYS A 99 18.14 23.34 11.87
N THR A 100 19.10 24.18 11.52
CA THR A 100 18.99 25.17 10.43
C THR A 100 18.90 24.46 9.09
N GLU A 101 19.73 23.43 8.88
CA GLU A 101 19.64 22.57 7.70
C GLU A 101 18.30 21.82 7.66
N LEU A 102 17.88 21.23 8.79
CA LEU A 102 16.59 20.56 8.91
C LEU A 102 15.42 21.49 8.53
N ASP A 103 15.32 22.66 9.16
CA ASP A 103 14.24 23.63 8.88
C ASP A 103 14.29 24.12 7.42
N SER A 104 15.49 24.24 6.81
CA SER A 104 15.65 24.56 5.38
C SER A 104 15.18 23.43 4.45
N VAL A 105 15.46 22.17 4.79
CA VAL A 105 15.00 21.00 4.03
C VAL A 105 13.48 20.86 4.12
N LEU A 106 12.90 21.03 5.30
CA LEU A 106 11.46 20.93 5.51
C LEU A 106 10.68 22.00 4.72
N LYS A 107 11.24 23.22 4.62
CA LYS A 107 10.71 24.30 3.77
C LYS A 107 10.81 23.98 2.27
N THR A 108 11.86 23.29 1.84
CA THR A 108 12.00 22.82 0.45
C THR A 108 10.92 21.78 0.11
N LEU A 109 10.65 20.83 1.01
CA LEU A 109 9.62 19.80 0.84
C LEU A 109 8.19 20.37 0.86
N ASP A 110 7.92 21.37 1.71
CA ASP A 110 6.64 22.09 1.77
C ASP A 110 6.30 22.75 0.42
N ALA A 111 7.30 23.30 -0.27
CA ALA A 111 7.16 23.92 -1.59
C ALA A 111 7.07 22.92 -2.77
N PHE A 112 7.33 21.62 -2.55
CA PHE A 112 7.26 20.61 -3.61
C PHE A 112 5.83 20.13 -3.90
N PRO A 113 5.53 19.66 -5.12
CA PRO A 113 4.25 19.01 -5.44
C PRO A 113 3.88 17.86 -4.48
N PRO A 114 2.58 17.58 -4.28
CA PRO A 114 2.15 16.37 -3.58
C PRO A 114 2.52 15.10 -4.37
N ILE A 115 2.75 13.98 -3.68
CA ILE A 115 3.00 12.67 -4.31
C ILE A 115 1.66 12.06 -4.79
N VAL A 116 0.59 12.23 -4.00
CA VAL A 116 -0.76 11.72 -4.30
C VAL A 116 -1.80 12.85 -4.29
N PHE A 117 -2.91 12.69 -5.04
CA PHE A 117 -4.03 13.62 -4.98
C PHE A 117 -5.07 13.18 -3.94
N ALA A 118 -5.62 14.14 -3.18
CA ALA A 118 -6.59 13.89 -2.11
C ALA A 118 -7.84 13.10 -2.54
N GLY A 119 -8.29 13.27 -3.80
CA GLY A 119 -9.39 12.47 -4.34
C GLY A 119 -9.08 10.97 -4.45
N GLU A 120 -7.82 10.61 -4.69
CA GLU A 120 -7.39 9.21 -4.82
C GLU A 120 -7.39 8.49 -3.47
N ALA A 121 -7.04 9.21 -2.40
CA ALA A 121 -7.14 8.73 -1.01
C ALA A 121 -8.61 8.51 -0.60
N ARG A 122 -9.53 9.39 -1.03
CA ARG A 122 -10.98 9.19 -0.83
C ARG A 122 -11.50 7.94 -1.55
N SER A 123 -11.14 7.77 -2.83
CA SER A 123 -11.53 6.57 -3.57
C SER A 123 -10.95 5.28 -2.97
N LEU A 124 -9.75 5.32 -2.39
CA LEU A 124 -9.21 4.18 -1.63
C LEU A 124 -10.02 3.90 -0.35
N GLU A 125 -10.41 4.93 0.40
CA GLU A 125 -11.27 4.79 1.58
C GLU A 125 -12.63 4.14 1.22
N GLU A 126 -13.21 4.52 0.07
CA GLU A 126 -14.42 3.89 -0.48
C GLU A 126 -14.21 2.40 -0.80
N LYS A 127 -13.08 2.01 -1.43
CA LYS A 127 -12.79 0.57 -1.63
C LYS A 127 -12.56 -0.15 -0.29
N LEU A 128 -11.89 0.49 0.67
CA LEU A 128 -11.64 -0.10 1.98
C LEU A 128 -12.93 -0.30 2.79
N ALA A 129 -13.97 0.51 2.55
CA ALA A 129 -15.31 0.29 3.10
C ALA A 129 -15.91 -1.03 2.58
N GLU A 130 -15.80 -1.31 1.29
CA GLU A 130 -16.20 -2.60 0.71
C GLU A 130 -15.43 -3.78 1.33
N ALA A 131 -14.16 -3.59 1.72
CA ALA A 131 -13.40 -4.62 2.44
C ALA A 131 -13.82 -4.78 3.92
N ALA A 132 -14.25 -3.71 4.59
CA ALA A 132 -14.84 -3.80 5.94
C ALA A 132 -16.17 -4.57 5.93
N LEU A 133 -16.97 -4.40 4.88
CA LEU A 133 -18.22 -5.12 4.63
C LEU A 133 -18.01 -6.52 4.03
N GLY A 134 -16.77 -6.84 3.61
CA GLY A 134 -16.37 -8.12 3.01
C GLY A 134 -16.84 -8.35 1.57
N ASN A 135 -17.23 -7.27 0.87
CA ASN A 135 -17.50 -7.25 -0.56
C ASN A 135 -16.19 -7.21 -1.38
N ALA A 136 -15.10 -6.68 -0.80
CA ALA A 136 -13.75 -6.64 -1.40
C ALA A 136 -12.68 -7.24 -0.46
N PHE A 137 -11.47 -7.44 -0.96
CA PHE A 137 -10.33 -7.94 -0.18
C PHE A 137 -9.07 -7.08 -0.42
N LEU A 138 -8.38 -6.65 0.63
CA LEU A 138 -7.15 -5.88 0.54
C LEU A 138 -5.92 -6.79 0.38
N LEU A 139 -5.17 -6.57 -0.70
CA LEU A 139 -3.79 -7.01 -0.86
C LEU A 139 -2.87 -5.80 -0.68
N GLN A 140 -2.28 -5.68 0.51
CA GLN A 140 -1.24 -4.70 0.79
C GLN A 140 0.13 -5.40 0.81
N GLY A 141 1.11 -4.92 0.06
CA GLY A 141 2.41 -5.61 -0.04
C GLY A 141 3.51 -4.82 -0.74
N GLY A 142 4.75 -5.20 -0.47
CA GLY A 142 5.97 -4.62 -1.05
C GLY A 142 7.13 -4.74 -0.05
N ASP A 143 8.13 -3.87 -0.17
CA ASP A 143 9.37 -3.99 0.59
C ASP A 143 9.23 -3.72 2.10
N CYS A 144 10.15 -4.28 2.89
CA CYS A 144 10.19 -4.02 4.33
C CYS A 144 10.57 -2.56 4.61
N ALA A 145 11.64 -2.09 3.97
CA ALA A 145 11.90 -0.68 3.74
C ALA A 145 12.49 -0.52 2.34
N GLU A 146 12.11 0.54 1.63
CA GLU A 146 12.71 0.92 0.36
C GLU A 146 14.14 1.45 0.59
N SER A 147 15.05 1.18 -0.36
CA SER A 147 16.42 1.70 -0.30
C SER A 147 16.77 2.56 -1.51
N PHE A 148 17.64 3.54 -1.26
CA PHE A 148 18.31 4.36 -2.25
C PHE A 148 19.34 3.61 -3.10
N LYS A 149 19.73 2.38 -2.70
CA LYS A 149 20.61 1.48 -3.44
C LYS A 149 19.84 0.57 -4.41
N GLU A 150 18.66 0.10 -3.99
CA GLU A 150 17.79 -0.79 -4.79
C GLU A 150 16.90 -0.01 -5.78
N PHE A 151 17.06 1.31 -5.92
CA PHE A 151 16.26 2.16 -6.82
C PHE A 151 16.56 1.90 -8.30
N ASN A 152 15.78 1.03 -8.93
CA ASN A 152 15.79 0.83 -10.37
C ASN A 152 14.42 0.35 -10.89
N ALA A 153 14.17 0.55 -12.19
CA ALA A 153 12.89 0.24 -12.82
C ALA A 153 12.54 -1.26 -12.83
N ASN A 154 13.52 -2.17 -12.83
CA ASN A 154 13.26 -3.61 -12.77
C ASN A 154 12.69 -4.01 -11.40
N ASN A 155 13.31 -3.57 -10.29
CA ASN A 155 12.81 -3.85 -8.95
C ASN A 155 11.37 -3.33 -8.74
N ILE A 156 11.08 -2.10 -9.20
CA ILE A 156 9.74 -1.51 -9.13
C ILE A 156 8.73 -2.33 -9.96
N ARG A 157 9.09 -2.66 -11.21
CA ARG A 157 8.28 -3.51 -12.10
C ARG A 157 8.03 -4.88 -11.49
N ASP A 158 9.03 -5.50 -10.89
CA ASP A 158 8.95 -6.89 -10.47
C ASP A 158 8.18 -7.05 -9.15
N THR A 159 8.30 -6.11 -8.21
CA THR A 159 7.40 -6.03 -7.05
C THR A 159 5.96 -5.68 -7.47
N PHE A 160 5.75 -4.81 -8.47
CA PHE A 160 4.42 -4.56 -9.05
C PHE A 160 3.85 -5.83 -9.74
N ARG A 161 4.67 -6.55 -10.51
CA ARG A 161 4.31 -7.81 -11.20
C ARG A 161 3.79 -8.87 -10.22
N ILE A 162 4.49 -9.13 -9.10
CA ILE A 162 3.99 -10.12 -8.13
C ILE A 162 2.70 -9.64 -7.43
N LEU A 163 2.51 -8.34 -7.19
CA LEU A 163 1.22 -7.81 -6.69
C LEU A 163 0.08 -8.00 -7.70
N LEU A 164 0.33 -7.88 -9.01
CA LEU A 164 -0.64 -8.23 -10.06
C LEU A 164 -0.95 -9.73 -10.10
N GLN A 165 0.07 -10.59 -10.07
CA GLN A 165 -0.10 -12.05 -10.07
C GLN A 165 -0.93 -12.51 -8.86
N MET A 166 -0.57 -12.07 -7.65
CA MET A 166 -1.34 -12.37 -6.44
C MET A 166 -2.76 -11.81 -6.53
N GLY A 167 -2.93 -10.59 -7.05
CA GLY A 167 -4.24 -9.99 -7.31
C GLY A 167 -5.11 -10.86 -8.23
N ALA A 168 -4.56 -11.37 -9.33
CA ALA A 168 -5.27 -12.27 -10.25
C ALA A 168 -5.69 -13.59 -9.58
N VAL A 169 -4.77 -14.23 -8.83
CA VAL A 169 -5.07 -15.47 -8.07
C VAL A 169 -6.19 -15.25 -7.05
N LEU A 170 -6.14 -14.16 -6.30
CA LEU A 170 -7.15 -13.79 -5.29
C LEU A 170 -8.50 -13.45 -5.93
N MET A 171 -8.54 -12.64 -7.00
CA MET A 171 -9.77 -12.28 -7.70
C MET A 171 -10.43 -13.50 -8.33
N PHE A 172 -9.67 -14.35 -9.02
CA PHE A 172 -10.21 -15.53 -9.71
C PHE A 172 -10.69 -16.62 -8.74
N GLY A 173 -9.90 -16.95 -7.71
CA GLY A 173 -10.26 -17.98 -6.74
C GLY A 173 -11.37 -17.54 -5.78
N GLY A 174 -11.27 -16.33 -5.23
CA GLY A 174 -12.28 -15.77 -4.34
C GLY A 174 -13.58 -15.39 -5.05
N GLN A 175 -13.49 -14.94 -6.31
CA GLN A 175 -14.56 -14.26 -7.07
C GLN A 175 -15.06 -12.99 -6.37
N MET A 176 -14.13 -12.10 -6.01
CA MET A 176 -14.41 -10.79 -5.42
C MET A 176 -13.32 -9.75 -5.81
N PRO A 177 -13.63 -8.44 -5.82
CA PRO A 177 -12.65 -7.37 -6.05
C PRO A 177 -11.45 -7.40 -5.09
N VAL A 178 -10.25 -7.16 -5.62
CA VAL A 178 -9.01 -7.06 -4.84
C VAL A 178 -8.39 -5.67 -4.95
N ILE A 179 -8.31 -5.01 -3.79
CA ILE A 179 -7.71 -3.68 -3.60
C ILE A 179 -6.19 -3.87 -3.52
N LYS A 180 -5.41 -3.14 -4.31
CA LYS A 180 -3.97 -3.37 -4.48
C LYS A 180 -3.17 -2.17 -3.97
N VAL A 181 -2.51 -2.31 -2.82
CA VAL A 181 -1.81 -1.22 -2.14
C VAL A 181 -0.32 -1.56 -1.96
N GLY A 182 0.55 -0.84 -2.65
CA GLY A 182 1.99 -0.99 -2.55
C GLY A 182 2.55 -0.47 -1.22
N ARG A 183 3.49 -1.21 -0.63
CA ARG A 183 4.50 -0.67 0.31
C ARG A 183 5.66 -0.10 -0.51
N MET A 184 5.37 0.99 -1.23
CA MET A 184 6.21 1.53 -2.30
C MET A 184 5.99 3.05 -2.40
N ALA A 185 7.00 3.77 -2.88
CA ALA A 185 7.01 5.22 -3.02
C ALA A 185 6.77 5.99 -1.70
N GLY A 186 7.45 5.58 -0.62
CA GLY A 186 7.47 6.30 0.66
C GLY A 186 8.02 5.50 1.85
N GLN A 187 8.14 4.18 1.73
CA GLN A 187 8.40 3.25 2.83
C GLN A 187 9.90 3.17 3.20
N PHE A 188 10.56 4.31 3.37
CA PHE A 188 11.98 4.38 3.76
C PHE A 188 12.19 4.24 5.27
N ALA A 189 11.39 4.94 6.08
CA ALA A 189 11.60 5.03 7.52
C ALA A 189 11.29 3.70 8.24
N LYS A 190 12.08 3.38 9.27
CA LYS A 190 11.95 2.14 10.04
C LYS A 190 12.12 2.37 11.55
N PRO A 191 11.15 1.93 12.40
CA PRO A 191 11.26 2.05 13.83
C PRO A 191 12.21 0.97 14.39
N ARG A 192 12.96 1.29 15.45
CA ARG A 192 13.98 0.41 16.03
C ARG A 192 13.65 0.05 17.49
N SER A 193 13.91 -1.19 17.88
CA SER A 193 13.76 -1.63 19.28
C SER A 193 14.84 -1.03 20.19
N ASP A 194 16.05 -0.81 19.66
CA ASP A 194 17.18 -0.20 20.35
C ASP A 194 17.65 1.04 19.54
N PRO A 195 17.84 2.21 20.17
CA PRO A 195 18.41 3.38 19.49
C PRO A 195 19.84 3.17 18.96
N PHE A 196 20.57 2.16 19.44
CA PHE A 196 21.93 1.81 19.01
C PHE A 196 22.00 0.42 18.37
N GLU A 197 23.13 0.17 17.70
CA GLU A 197 23.51 -1.09 17.10
C GLU A 197 24.99 -1.34 17.44
N GLU A 198 25.30 -2.53 17.94
CA GLU A 198 26.65 -2.88 18.39
C GLU A 198 27.18 -4.07 17.60
N LYS A 199 28.41 -3.95 17.09
CA LYS A 199 29.13 -4.98 16.32
C LYS A 199 30.60 -4.93 16.71
N ASN A 200 31.19 -6.07 17.03
CA ASN A 200 32.62 -6.22 17.36
C ASN A 200 33.11 -5.23 18.44
N GLY A 201 32.28 -4.92 19.43
CA GLY A 201 32.58 -3.97 20.51
C GLY A 201 32.44 -2.48 20.14
N VAL A 202 32.14 -2.15 18.87
CA VAL A 202 31.84 -0.79 18.43
C VAL A 202 30.33 -0.58 18.46
N LYS A 203 29.88 0.51 19.10
CA LYS A 203 28.47 0.88 19.27
C LYS A 203 28.15 2.18 18.53
N LEU A 204 27.24 2.11 17.57
CA LEU A 204 26.83 3.25 16.73
C LEU A 204 25.30 3.45 16.78
N PRO A 205 24.77 4.62 16.37
CA PRO A 205 23.34 4.79 16.19
C PRO A 205 22.75 3.73 15.25
N SER A 206 21.55 3.27 15.59
CA SER A 206 20.79 2.34 14.76
C SER A 206 20.48 2.93 13.37
N TYR A 207 20.58 2.11 12.32
CA TYR A 207 20.02 2.45 11.01
C TYR A 207 18.48 2.57 11.12
N ARG A 208 17.92 3.72 10.74
CA ARG A 208 16.50 4.09 10.88
C ARG A 208 15.77 4.17 9.53
N GLY A 209 16.40 3.74 8.44
CA GLY A 209 15.88 3.86 7.08
C GLY A 209 16.61 4.94 6.28
N ASP A 210 16.64 4.76 4.96
CA ASP A 210 17.49 5.58 4.08
C ASP A 210 17.11 7.06 4.06
N ASN A 211 15.86 7.42 4.38
CA ASN A 211 15.41 8.81 4.55
C ASN A 211 15.88 9.48 5.87
N VAL A 212 16.58 8.75 6.74
CA VAL A 212 17.15 9.24 8.01
C VAL A 212 18.67 9.15 8.02
N ASN A 213 19.23 7.95 7.85
CA ASN A 213 20.68 7.70 7.88
C ASN A 213 21.07 6.51 6.98
N GLY A 214 22.36 6.21 6.88
CA GLY A 214 22.90 5.12 6.06
C GLY A 214 22.89 3.75 6.75
N ASP A 215 22.79 2.70 5.94
CA ASP A 215 22.83 1.30 6.37
C ASP A 215 24.22 0.85 6.84
N THR A 216 25.29 1.36 6.19
CA THR A 216 26.69 1.05 6.49
C THR A 216 26.99 1.24 7.96
N PHE A 217 27.78 0.34 8.55
CA PHE A 217 28.14 0.39 9.96
C PHE A 217 29.42 1.21 10.19
N ASP A 218 29.32 2.52 9.96
CA ASP A 218 30.36 3.51 10.24
C ASP A 218 29.74 4.79 10.81
N GLU A 219 30.52 5.57 11.56
CA GLU A 219 30.03 6.76 12.27
C GLU A 219 29.40 7.79 11.33
N LYS A 220 30.07 8.08 10.20
CA LYS A 220 29.62 9.06 9.20
C LYS A 220 28.29 8.65 8.58
N SER A 221 28.12 7.37 8.24
CA SER A 221 26.87 6.85 7.69
C SER A 221 25.73 6.84 8.71
N ARG A 222 26.01 6.70 10.01
CA ARG A 222 24.96 6.58 11.05
C ARG A 222 24.44 7.91 11.61
N ILE A 223 25.13 9.02 11.37
CA ILE A 223 24.62 10.38 11.64
C ILE A 223 23.33 10.64 10.82
N PRO A 224 22.25 11.14 11.43
CA PRO A 224 21.06 11.57 10.69
C PRO A 224 21.34 12.78 9.78
N ASP A 225 20.93 12.69 8.52
CA ASP A 225 21.18 13.68 7.46
C ASP A 225 19.82 14.10 6.87
N PRO A 226 19.43 15.39 6.94
CA PRO A 226 18.10 15.82 6.53
C PRO A 226 17.92 15.79 4.99
N GLN A 227 18.98 15.95 4.19
CA GLN A 227 18.90 15.96 2.72
C GLN A 227 18.34 14.64 2.17
N ARG A 228 18.46 13.56 2.95
CA ARG A 228 17.84 12.26 2.67
C ARG A 228 16.33 12.32 2.54
N MET A 229 15.65 13.26 3.20
CA MET A 229 14.20 13.46 3.03
C MET A 229 13.86 13.99 1.63
N ILE A 230 14.65 14.91 1.07
CA ILE A 230 14.53 15.36 -0.33
C ILE A 230 14.81 14.20 -1.29
N ARG A 231 15.85 13.40 -1.04
CA ARG A 231 16.14 12.20 -1.86
C ARG A 231 15.00 11.18 -1.81
N ALA A 232 14.40 10.95 -0.64
CA ALA A 232 13.26 10.06 -0.47
C ALA A 232 12.01 10.58 -1.21
N TYR A 233 11.71 11.88 -1.15
CA TYR A 233 10.65 12.49 -1.96
C TYR A 233 10.89 12.27 -3.47
N CYS A 234 12.09 12.58 -3.97
CA CYS A 234 12.41 12.43 -5.39
C CYS A 234 12.30 10.97 -5.86
N GLN A 235 12.78 10.02 -5.05
CA GLN A 235 12.63 8.59 -5.34
C GLN A 235 11.17 8.14 -5.29
N SER A 236 10.38 8.65 -4.35
CA SER A 236 8.94 8.34 -4.23
C SER A 236 8.15 8.83 -5.43
N ALA A 237 8.31 10.10 -5.80
CA ALA A 237 7.65 10.69 -6.96
C ALA A 237 8.01 9.95 -8.27
N ALA A 238 9.28 9.60 -8.48
CA ALA A 238 9.71 8.81 -9.63
C ALA A 238 9.15 7.38 -9.63
N THR A 239 9.10 6.73 -8.45
CA THR A 239 8.57 5.36 -8.28
C THR A 239 7.07 5.33 -8.55
N LEU A 240 6.30 6.26 -7.97
CA LEU A 240 4.85 6.34 -8.22
C LEU A 240 4.53 6.73 -9.67
N ASN A 241 5.30 7.62 -10.30
CA ASN A 241 5.15 7.92 -11.72
C ASN A 241 5.29 6.66 -12.60
N LEU A 242 6.29 5.81 -12.31
CA LEU A 242 6.48 4.54 -13.01
C LEU A 242 5.36 3.53 -12.70
N LEU A 243 4.92 3.43 -11.44
CA LEU A 243 3.79 2.57 -11.05
C LEU A 243 2.48 2.98 -11.75
N ARG A 244 2.19 4.28 -11.84
CA ARG A 244 1.04 4.81 -12.61
C ARG A 244 1.14 4.44 -14.08
N ALA A 245 2.32 4.59 -14.69
CA ALA A 245 2.56 4.20 -16.08
C ALA A 245 2.37 2.69 -16.33
N PHE A 246 2.71 1.81 -15.37
CA PHE A 246 2.39 0.38 -15.47
C PHE A 246 0.89 0.08 -15.25
N ALA A 247 0.25 0.78 -14.32
CA ALA A 247 -1.15 0.57 -13.94
C ALA A 247 -2.15 0.98 -15.05
N THR A 248 -1.85 2.01 -15.84
CA THR A 248 -2.72 2.49 -16.93
C THR A 248 -2.15 2.28 -18.33
N GLY A 249 -0.82 2.20 -18.50
CA GLY A 249 -0.15 2.01 -19.79
C GLY A 249 -0.10 0.56 -20.28
N GLY A 250 -1.10 -0.27 -19.92
CA GLY A 250 -1.23 -1.64 -20.42
C GLY A 250 -0.18 -2.65 -19.91
N TYR A 251 0.55 -2.39 -18.82
CA TYR A 251 1.31 -3.45 -18.13
C TYR A 251 0.38 -4.29 -17.23
N ALA A 252 -0.59 -3.64 -16.57
CA ALA A 252 -1.61 -4.27 -15.73
C ALA A 252 -2.84 -4.81 -16.48
N ALA A 253 -2.83 -4.82 -17.82
CA ALA A 253 -3.94 -5.33 -18.65
C ALA A 253 -4.14 -6.85 -18.47
N MET A 254 -5.38 -7.30 -18.28
CA MET A 254 -5.68 -8.67 -17.83
C MET A 254 -5.28 -9.77 -18.83
N GLN A 255 -5.22 -9.47 -20.13
CA GLN A 255 -4.71 -10.39 -21.16
C GLN A 255 -3.22 -10.75 -20.96
N ARG A 256 -2.51 -10.00 -20.09
CA ARG A 256 -1.10 -10.21 -19.78
C ARG A 256 -0.87 -11.10 -18.56
N VAL A 257 -1.93 -11.67 -17.97
CA VAL A 257 -1.84 -12.59 -16.82
C VAL A 257 -0.85 -13.75 -17.05
N THR A 258 -0.78 -14.27 -18.28
CA THR A 258 0.19 -15.29 -18.73
C THR A 258 1.62 -14.75 -18.84
N GLN A 259 1.78 -13.49 -19.22
CA GLN A 259 3.07 -12.79 -19.35
C GLN A 259 3.64 -12.31 -18.01
N TRP A 260 2.83 -12.27 -16.95
CA TRP A 260 3.30 -11.92 -15.60
C TRP A 260 4.02 -13.06 -14.88
N ASN A 261 4.19 -14.23 -15.51
CA ASN A 261 5.11 -15.24 -15.01
C ASN A 261 6.50 -14.62 -14.76
N LEU A 262 7.12 -15.03 -13.67
CA LEU A 262 8.52 -14.72 -13.35
C LEU A 262 9.35 -15.93 -13.73
N ASP A 263 10.44 -15.71 -14.45
CA ASP A 263 11.28 -16.74 -15.08
C ASP A 263 11.69 -17.83 -14.05
N PHE A 264 12.00 -17.40 -12.81
CA PHE A 264 12.37 -18.30 -11.71
C PHE A 264 11.22 -19.07 -11.06
N THR A 265 9.98 -18.89 -11.52
CA THR A 265 8.79 -19.66 -11.13
C THR A 265 8.43 -20.76 -12.14
N GLU A 266 8.99 -20.72 -13.36
CA GLU A 266 8.62 -21.63 -14.46
C GLU A 266 8.88 -23.11 -14.18
N HIS A 267 9.74 -23.42 -13.21
CA HIS A 267 10.07 -24.77 -12.73
C HIS A 267 9.69 -24.94 -11.25
N SER A 268 8.46 -24.57 -10.89
CA SER A 268 7.92 -24.76 -9.54
C SER A 268 6.43 -25.07 -9.58
N GLU A 269 5.97 -25.95 -8.68
CA GLU A 269 4.57 -26.38 -8.56
C GLU A 269 3.59 -25.19 -8.52
N GLN A 270 3.94 -24.11 -7.82
CA GLN A 270 3.09 -22.93 -7.72
C GLN A 270 3.09 -22.09 -9.02
N GLY A 271 4.15 -22.18 -9.83
CA GLY A 271 4.18 -21.67 -11.21
C GLY A 271 3.37 -22.52 -12.18
N ASP A 272 3.36 -23.86 -12.03
CA ASP A 272 2.46 -24.75 -12.77
C ASP A 272 0.98 -24.44 -12.47
N ARG A 273 0.63 -24.31 -11.18
CA ARG A 273 -0.72 -23.91 -10.73
C ARG A 273 -1.09 -22.50 -11.18
N TYR A 274 -0.13 -21.58 -11.27
CA TYR A 274 -0.36 -20.25 -11.84
C TYR A 274 -0.55 -20.29 -13.37
N ARG A 275 0.18 -21.15 -14.10
CA ARG A 275 -0.09 -21.39 -15.53
C ARG A 275 -1.51 -21.95 -15.74
N GLU A 276 -1.96 -22.92 -14.95
CA GLU A 276 -3.36 -23.41 -14.99
C GLU A 276 -4.37 -22.28 -14.73
N LEU A 277 -4.16 -21.48 -13.68
CA LEU A 277 -5.04 -20.35 -13.37
C LEU A 277 -5.03 -19.30 -14.48
N ALA A 278 -3.87 -18.99 -15.07
CA ALA A 278 -3.74 -18.02 -16.15
C ALA A 278 -4.46 -18.48 -17.42
N HIS A 279 -4.40 -19.77 -17.78
CA HIS A 279 -5.21 -20.33 -18.87
C HIS A 279 -6.71 -20.20 -18.58
N ARG A 280 -7.16 -20.47 -17.35
CA ARG A 280 -8.59 -20.37 -16.98
C ARG A 280 -9.09 -18.93 -16.85
N VAL A 281 -8.18 -17.96 -16.63
CA VAL A 281 -8.47 -16.53 -16.78
C VAL A 281 -8.58 -16.16 -18.26
N ASP A 282 -7.70 -16.68 -19.13
CA ASP A 282 -7.76 -16.46 -20.58
C ASP A 282 -9.07 -16.99 -21.20
N GLU A 283 -9.50 -18.20 -20.82
CA GLU A 283 -10.82 -18.76 -21.16
C GLU A 283 -11.97 -17.83 -20.73
N ALA A 284 -11.90 -17.29 -19.51
CA ALA A 284 -12.92 -16.38 -18.98
C ALA A 284 -12.92 -15.02 -19.70
N LEU A 285 -11.75 -14.49 -20.07
CA LEU A 285 -11.62 -13.27 -20.89
C LEU A 285 -12.16 -13.49 -22.31
N GLY A 286 -11.93 -14.68 -22.89
CA GLY A 286 -12.51 -15.11 -24.16
C GLY A 286 -14.05 -15.14 -24.10
N PHE A 287 -14.62 -15.72 -23.04
CA PHE A 287 -16.07 -15.69 -22.80
C PHE A 287 -16.60 -14.25 -22.61
N MET A 288 -15.92 -13.41 -21.83
CA MET A 288 -16.31 -12.00 -21.63
C MET A 288 -16.28 -11.21 -22.95
N SER A 289 -15.29 -11.45 -23.80
CA SER A 289 -15.21 -10.84 -25.14
C SER A 289 -16.32 -11.36 -26.07
N ALA A 290 -16.66 -12.65 -26.01
CA ALA A 290 -17.78 -13.22 -26.77
C ALA A 290 -19.14 -12.70 -26.28
N ALA A 291 -19.26 -12.34 -24.99
CA ALA A 291 -20.42 -11.68 -24.39
C ALA A 291 -20.47 -10.16 -24.67
N GLY A 292 -19.53 -9.61 -25.45
CA GLY A 292 -19.51 -8.20 -25.87
C GLY A 292 -18.66 -7.25 -25.03
N LEU A 293 -18.00 -7.71 -23.97
CA LEU A 293 -17.03 -6.91 -23.22
C LEU A 293 -15.64 -7.04 -23.87
N THR A 294 -15.38 -6.20 -24.88
CA THR A 294 -14.16 -6.30 -25.70
C THR A 294 -12.88 -6.05 -24.91
N VAL A 295 -11.77 -6.57 -25.45
CA VAL A 295 -10.41 -6.46 -24.89
C VAL A 295 -9.92 -5.02 -24.67
N ASP A 296 -10.46 -4.05 -25.42
CA ASP A 296 -10.11 -2.63 -25.33
C ASP A 296 -10.83 -1.89 -24.21
N HIS A 297 -11.85 -2.50 -23.59
CA HIS A 297 -12.63 -1.86 -22.53
C HIS A 297 -11.73 -1.48 -21.33
N PRO A 298 -11.85 -0.28 -20.73
CA PRO A 298 -10.90 0.20 -19.71
C PRO A 298 -10.68 -0.72 -18.50
N ILE A 299 -11.70 -1.49 -18.12
CA ILE A 299 -11.63 -2.50 -17.04
C ILE A 299 -10.68 -3.67 -17.40
N MET A 300 -10.52 -3.98 -18.69
CA MET A 300 -9.61 -5.03 -19.18
C MET A 300 -8.17 -4.54 -19.28
N THR A 301 -7.96 -3.25 -19.56
CA THR A 301 -6.64 -2.67 -19.92
C THR A 301 -5.93 -1.93 -18.80
N THR A 302 -6.63 -1.55 -17.73
CA THR A 302 -6.10 -0.77 -16.60
C THR A 302 -6.34 -1.45 -15.25
N THR A 303 -5.61 -1.04 -14.21
CA THR A 303 -5.92 -1.43 -12.84
C THR A 303 -5.72 -0.28 -11.86
N GLU A 304 -6.54 -0.24 -10.81
CA GLU A 304 -6.34 0.69 -9.70
C GLU A 304 -5.20 0.17 -8.79
N PHE A 305 -4.26 1.06 -8.46
CA PHE A 305 -3.13 0.77 -7.58
C PHE A 305 -2.80 1.99 -6.72
N TRP A 306 -2.62 1.76 -5.41
CA TRP A 306 -2.36 2.81 -4.42
C TRP A 306 -1.03 2.56 -3.69
N THR A 307 -0.57 3.52 -2.90
CA THR A 307 0.73 3.48 -2.18
C THR A 307 0.56 3.72 -0.68
N SER A 308 1.51 3.22 0.10
CA SER A 308 1.48 3.28 1.56
C SER A 308 2.84 3.14 2.25
N HIS A 309 2.98 3.82 3.39
CA HIS A 309 4.10 3.68 4.32
C HIS A 309 3.68 3.86 5.78
N GLU A 310 4.57 3.54 6.71
CA GLU A 310 4.41 3.86 8.13
C GLU A 310 4.58 5.38 8.30
N CYS A 311 3.53 6.06 8.73
CA CYS A 311 3.63 7.46 9.16
C CYS A 311 4.52 7.49 10.40
N LEU A 312 5.76 7.95 10.22
CA LEU A 312 6.82 7.74 11.21
C LEU A 312 7.74 8.94 11.34
N LEU A 313 8.22 9.49 10.23
CA LEU A 313 9.13 10.63 10.24
C LEU A 313 8.33 11.93 10.18
N LEU A 314 7.59 12.24 11.25
CA LEU A 314 6.58 13.32 11.30
C LEU A 314 6.98 14.67 10.67
N PRO A 315 8.25 15.14 10.70
CA PRO A 315 8.65 16.31 9.91
C PRO A 315 8.41 16.16 8.40
N TYR A 316 8.73 15.00 7.81
CA TYR A 316 8.51 14.68 6.39
C TYR A 316 7.02 14.64 6.04
N GLU A 317 6.23 13.92 6.85
CA GLU A 317 4.79 13.77 6.69
C GLU A 317 4.10 15.15 6.80
N GLN A 318 4.54 16.00 7.74
CA GLN A 318 4.08 17.39 7.86
C GLN A 318 4.35 18.20 6.59
N SER A 319 5.57 18.17 6.04
CA SER A 319 5.90 18.93 4.82
C SER A 319 5.14 18.46 3.57
N LEU A 320 4.63 17.22 3.56
CA LEU A 320 3.80 16.69 2.48
C LEU A 320 2.28 16.76 2.76
N THR A 321 1.88 17.28 3.92
CA THR A 321 0.47 17.49 4.27
C THR A 321 -0.10 18.76 3.66
N ARG A 322 -1.22 18.63 2.94
CA ARG A 322 -1.85 19.71 2.16
C ARG A 322 -3.34 19.83 2.47
N LEU A 323 -3.84 21.06 2.43
CA LEU A 323 -5.27 21.35 2.49
C LEU A 323 -5.88 21.08 1.11
N ASP A 324 -6.82 20.14 1.03
CA ASP A 324 -7.56 19.86 -0.20
C ASP A 324 -8.61 20.96 -0.44
N SER A 325 -8.50 21.65 -1.58
CA SER A 325 -9.40 22.71 -2.00
C SER A 325 -10.84 22.25 -2.28
N THR A 326 -11.06 20.93 -2.48
CA THR A 326 -12.40 20.38 -2.79
C THR A 326 -13.20 19.98 -1.55
N SER A 327 -12.55 19.59 -0.44
CA SER A 327 -13.24 19.19 0.80
C SER A 327 -12.94 20.08 2.02
N GLY A 328 -11.91 20.93 1.97
CA GLY A 328 -11.47 21.73 3.12
C GLY A 328 -10.81 20.90 4.23
N LEU A 329 -10.49 19.64 3.96
CA LEU A 329 -9.78 18.74 4.87
C LEU A 329 -8.29 18.68 4.53
N TYR A 330 -7.46 18.41 5.53
CA TYR A 330 -6.05 18.12 5.30
C TYR A 330 -5.86 16.64 4.91
N TYR A 331 -4.98 16.39 3.96
CA TYR A 331 -4.49 15.06 3.62
C TYR A 331 -2.97 15.09 3.71
N ASP A 332 -2.37 14.07 4.29
CA ASP A 332 -0.94 13.83 4.08
C ASP A 332 -0.77 13.29 2.65
N CYS A 333 -0.27 14.11 1.75
CA CYS A 333 -0.13 13.76 0.35
C CYS A 333 1.21 13.06 0.05
N SER A 334 1.86 12.51 1.07
CA SER A 334 3.00 11.59 0.94
C SER A 334 2.58 10.24 0.33
N ALA A 335 1.44 9.68 0.75
CA ALA A 335 0.90 8.42 0.24
C ALA A 335 -0.64 8.32 0.36
N HIS A 336 -1.24 7.37 -0.35
CA HIS A 336 -2.69 7.19 -0.38
C HIS A 336 -3.25 6.66 0.95
N PHE A 337 -2.51 5.75 1.60
CA PHE A 337 -2.85 5.11 2.87
C PHE A 337 -1.65 5.12 3.80
N LEU A 338 -1.85 5.42 5.07
CA LEU A 338 -0.78 5.55 6.07
C LEU A 338 -1.12 4.69 7.28
N TRP A 339 -0.13 4.04 7.91
CA TRP A 339 -0.37 3.35 9.18
C TRP A 339 0.48 3.90 10.32
N VAL A 340 -0.06 3.80 11.54
CA VAL A 340 0.71 3.97 12.78
C VAL A 340 1.29 2.63 13.22
N GLY A 341 2.58 2.64 13.56
CA GLY A 341 3.32 1.44 13.98
C GLY A 341 3.04 1.04 15.43
N GLU A 342 3.29 -0.24 15.75
CA GLU A 342 3.13 -0.80 17.12
C GLU A 342 3.98 -0.06 18.17
N ARG A 343 5.02 0.67 17.74
CA ARG A 343 5.91 1.45 18.62
C ARG A 343 5.53 2.94 18.74
N THR A 344 4.60 3.44 17.93
CA THR A 344 4.23 4.87 17.82
C THR A 344 2.73 5.15 18.05
N ARG A 345 1.92 4.10 18.25
CA ARG A 345 0.46 4.16 18.44
C ARG A 345 -0.02 4.55 19.85
N GLN A 346 0.74 5.33 20.61
CA GLN A 346 0.33 5.77 21.96
C GLN A 346 -0.83 6.77 21.85
N LEU A 347 -1.88 6.60 22.68
CA LEU A 347 -3.11 7.42 22.62
C LEU A 347 -2.87 8.93 22.74
N ASP A 348 -1.85 9.34 23.49
CA ASP A 348 -1.42 10.72 23.71
C ASP A 348 -0.17 11.11 22.89
N GLY A 349 0.32 10.19 22.04
CA GLY A 349 1.55 10.33 21.26
C GLY A 349 1.42 11.19 20.01
N ALA A 350 2.56 11.69 19.54
CA ALA A 350 2.62 12.62 18.40
C ALA A 350 2.05 12.03 17.10
N HIS A 351 2.30 10.76 16.81
CA HIS A 351 1.82 10.10 15.58
C HIS A 351 0.30 9.97 15.55
N VAL A 352 -0.32 9.68 16.70
CA VAL A 352 -1.80 9.63 16.82
C VAL A 352 -2.40 11.03 16.69
N GLU A 353 -1.79 12.05 17.31
CA GLU A 353 -2.24 13.45 17.16
C GLU A 353 -2.10 13.96 15.73
N PHE A 354 -1.04 13.60 15.01
CA PHE A 354 -0.89 13.95 13.58
C PHE A 354 -1.98 13.29 12.74
N LEU A 355 -2.12 11.97 12.83
CA LEU A 355 -3.07 11.19 12.03
C LEU A 355 -4.54 11.50 12.35
N ARG A 356 -4.85 12.02 13.54
CA ARG A 356 -6.17 12.47 13.96
C ARG A 356 -6.79 13.53 13.04
N GLY A 357 -5.97 14.36 12.38
CA GLY A 357 -6.46 15.46 11.54
C GLY A 357 -6.25 15.31 10.03
N VAL A 358 -5.52 14.30 9.56
CA VAL A 358 -5.40 13.99 8.13
C VAL A 358 -6.56 13.07 7.70
N ALA A 359 -7.07 13.25 6.48
CA ALA A 359 -8.27 12.59 5.95
C ALA A 359 -8.01 11.34 5.09
N ASN A 360 -6.75 10.90 4.98
CA ASN A 360 -6.37 9.63 4.34
C ASN A 360 -7.01 8.43 5.08
N PRO A 361 -7.33 7.31 4.40
CA PRO A 361 -7.61 6.05 5.10
C PRO A 361 -6.37 5.57 5.88
N LEU A 362 -6.57 5.06 7.09
CA LEU A 362 -5.52 4.81 8.07
C LEU A 362 -5.41 3.34 8.48
N GLY A 363 -4.18 2.89 8.71
CA GLY A 363 -3.86 1.61 9.33
C GLY A 363 -3.44 1.74 10.79
N ILE A 364 -3.80 0.75 11.62
CA ILE A 364 -3.31 0.61 12.99
C ILE A 364 -2.65 -0.76 13.11
N LYS A 365 -1.33 -0.81 13.32
CA LYS A 365 -0.64 -2.06 13.67
C LYS A 365 -1.05 -2.49 15.08
N VAL A 366 -1.45 -3.75 15.28
CA VAL A 366 -1.82 -4.28 16.61
C VAL A 366 -1.13 -5.62 16.89
N SER A 367 -0.56 -5.74 18.09
CA SER A 367 0.09 -6.95 18.59
C SER A 367 -0.84 -7.86 19.41
N ASP A 368 -0.30 -9.01 19.80
CA ASP A 368 -0.77 -9.91 20.86
C ASP A 368 -0.97 -9.23 22.24
N LYS A 369 -0.43 -8.01 22.41
CA LYS A 369 -0.42 -7.21 23.64
C LYS A 369 -1.40 -6.03 23.61
N MET A 370 -2.13 -5.83 22.52
CA MET A 370 -3.14 -4.76 22.42
C MET A 370 -4.28 -5.00 23.43
N ASP A 371 -4.56 -4.00 24.27
CA ASP A 371 -5.77 -4.02 25.12
C ASP A 371 -7.02 -3.72 24.26
N PRO A 372 -8.13 -4.47 24.40
CA PRO A 372 -9.32 -4.25 23.59
C PRO A 372 -9.99 -2.88 23.79
N ASN A 373 -9.80 -2.23 24.94
CA ASN A 373 -10.38 -0.91 25.24
C ASN A 373 -9.45 0.23 24.78
N GLU A 374 -8.13 0.03 24.86
CA GLU A 374 -7.13 0.91 24.22
C GLU A 374 -7.35 0.96 22.70
N LEU A 375 -7.60 -0.19 22.06
CA LEU A 375 -7.95 -0.27 20.64
C LEU A 375 -9.22 0.53 20.31
N VAL A 376 -10.30 0.38 21.08
CA VAL A 376 -11.55 1.13 20.86
C VAL A 376 -11.31 2.64 20.97
N LYS A 377 -10.59 3.10 22.01
CA LYS A 377 -10.23 4.52 22.15
C LYS A 377 -9.39 5.06 20.98
N LEU A 378 -8.44 4.26 20.48
CA LEU A 378 -7.62 4.65 19.34
C LEU A 378 -8.44 4.77 18.05
N ILE A 379 -9.45 3.89 17.86
CA ILE A 379 -10.42 4.00 16.76
C ILE A 379 -11.29 5.25 16.93
N GLU A 380 -11.80 5.52 18.13
CA GLU A 380 -12.62 6.72 18.43
C GLU A 380 -11.86 8.04 18.16
N ILE A 381 -10.55 8.09 18.46
CA ILE A 381 -9.68 9.24 18.16
C ILE A 381 -9.46 9.41 16.66
N LEU A 382 -9.21 8.33 15.92
CA LEU A 382 -8.82 8.37 14.51
C LEU A 382 -10.01 8.30 13.52
N ASN A 383 -11.19 7.91 13.98
CA ASN A 383 -12.44 7.80 13.22
C ASN A 383 -13.68 8.25 14.03
N PRO A 384 -13.72 9.51 14.51
CA PRO A 384 -14.83 9.98 15.36
C PRO A 384 -16.20 10.04 14.66
N GLN A 385 -16.26 9.87 13.33
CA GLN A 385 -17.50 9.73 12.56
C GLN A 385 -17.88 8.28 12.26
N ASN A 386 -17.10 7.28 12.70
CA ASN A 386 -17.30 5.85 12.40
C ASN A 386 -17.50 5.57 10.89
N LYS A 387 -16.73 6.24 10.04
CA LYS A 387 -16.77 6.04 8.59
C LYS A 387 -16.17 4.67 8.25
N ALA A 388 -16.89 3.87 7.45
CA ALA A 388 -16.36 2.62 6.93
C ALA A 388 -15.13 2.87 6.04
N GLY A 389 -14.14 1.97 6.08
CA GLY A 389 -12.90 2.08 5.29
C GLY A 389 -11.85 3.06 5.83
N ARG A 390 -12.23 3.99 6.72
CA ARG A 390 -11.32 4.94 7.38
C ARG A 390 -10.25 4.27 8.23
N ILE A 391 -10.56 3.14 8.87
CA ILE A 391 -9.65 2.41 9.76
C ILE A 391 -9.48 0.96 9.32
N THR A 392 -8.23 0.57 9.16
CA THR A 392 -7.78 -0.80 8.93
C THR A 392 -6.99 -1.30 10.14
N ILE A 393 -7.44 -2.38 10.80
CA ILE A 393 -6.73 -2.99 11.93
C ILE A 393 -5.81 -4.10 11.41
N ILE A 394 -4.50 -3.87 11.53
CA ILE A 394 -3.47 -4.70 10.93
C ILE A 394 -2.81 -5.57 12.02
N THR A 395 -3.30 -6.81 12.15
CA THR A 395 -3.00 -7.73 13.25
C THR A 395 -1.70 -8.51 13.00
N ARG A 396 -0.74 -8.44 13.94
CA ARG A 396 0.52 -9.20 13.93
C ARG A 396 0.77 -9.89 15.26
N MET A 397 0.38 -11.16 15.40
CA MET A 397 0.31 -11.86 16.69
C MET A 397 1.12 -13.16 16.74
N GLY A 398 1.34 -13.81 15.60
CA GLY A 398 1.70 -15.23 15.54
C GLY A 398 0.46 -16.13 15.66
N ALA A 399 0.50 -17.31 15.03
CA ALA A 399 -0.68 -18.15 14.78
C ALA A 399 -1.44 -18.64 16.04
N GLU A 400 -0.75 -18.80 17.17
CA GLU A 400 -1.35 -19.24 18.44
C GLU A 400 -2.04 -18.06 19.14
N ASN A 401 -1.30 -16.97 19.35
CA ASN A 401 -1.84 -15.73 19.91
C ASN A 401 -3.00 -15.19 19.08
N MET A 402 -2.98 -15.32 17.75
CA MET A 402 -4.09 -14.93 16.89
C MET A 402 -5.41 -15.58 17.31
N ARG A 403 -5.40 -16.89 17.58
CA ARG A 403 -6.61 -17.64 18.01
C ARG A 403 -7.08 -17.26 19.42
N VAL A 404 -6.18 -16.80 20.29
CA VAL A 404 -6.50 -16.40 21.67
C VAL A 404 -6.90 -14.93 21.78
N LYS A 405 -6.21 -14.03 21.09
CA LYS A 405 -6.27 -12.57 21.32
C LYS A 405 -7.24 -11.86 20.38
N LEU A 406 -7.25 -12.21 19.09
CA LEU A 406 -8.09 -11.53 18.08
C LEU A 406 -9.60 -11.61 18.41
N PRO A 407 -10.17 -12.71 18.94
CA PRO A 407 -11.57 -12.75 19.36
C PRO A 407 -11.93 -11.62 20.35
N HIS A 408 -11.05 -11.30 21.31
CA HIS A 408 -11.30 -10.23 22.28
C HIS A 408 -11.33 -8.84 21.63
N LEU A 409 -10.45 -8.59 20.66
CA LEU A 409 -10.42 -7.33 19.89
C LEU A 409 -11.68 -7.19 19.02
N ILE A 410 -12.03 -8.21 18.23
CA ILE A 410 -13.22 -8.21 17.36
C ILE A 410 -14.48 -7.95 18.19
N ARG A 411 -14.63 -8.63 19.33
CA ARG A 411 -15.80 -8.46 20.22
C ARG A 411 -15.83 -7.07 20.86
N ALA A 412 -14.70 -6.45 21.17
CA ALA A 412 -14.66 -5.09 21.74
C ALA A 412 -15.05 -4.03 20.69
N VAL A 413 -14.43 -4.07 19.51
CA VAL A 413 -14.75 -3.18 18.37
C VAL A 413 -16.23 -3.29 17.99
N ARG A 414 -16.77 -4.52 17.94
CA ARG A 414 -18.20 -4.78 17.69
C ARG A 414 -19.12 -4.21 18.77
N ARG A 415 -18.78 -4.35 20.06
CA ARG A 415 -19.56 -3.76 21.16
C ARG A 415 -19.55 -2.22 21.13
N ALA A 416 -18.48 -1.62 20.63
CA ALA A 416 -18.39 -0.17 20.41
C ALA A 416 -19.11 0.30 19.12
N GLY A 417 -19.69 -0.60 18.34
CA GLY A 417 -20.36 -0.28 17.06
C GLY A 417 -19.41 0.16 15.94
N GLN A 418 -18.09 0.02 16.13
CA GLN A 418 -17.06 0.56 15.25
C GLN A 418 -16.87 -0.30 13.99
N ILE A 419 -16.82 0.34 12.82
CA ILE A 419 -16.63 -0.31 11.52
C ILE A 419 -15.16 -0.17 11.10
N VAL A 420 -14.46 -1.31 10.96
CA VAL A 420 -13.05 -1.37 10.60
C VAL A 420 -12.75 -2.51 9.63
N THR A 421 -11.76 -2.32 8.77
CA THR A 421 -11.24 -3.36 7.87
C THR A 421 -10.21 -4.21 8.62
N TRP A 422 -10.46 -5.49 8.83
CA TRP A 422 -9.50 -6.38 9.50
C TRP A 422 -8.48 -6.93 8.51
N VAL A 423 -7.19 -6.90 8.87
CA VAL A 423 -6.08 -7.30 8.00
C VAL A 423 -5.04 -8.10 8.77
N SER A 424 -4.54 -9.20 8.19
CA SER A 424 -3.45 -9.98 8.77
C SER A 424 -2.08 -9.49 8.29
N ASP A 425 -1.17 -9.19 9.22
CA ASP A 425 0.28 -9.05 9.02
C ASP A 425 0.99 -10.28 9.59
N PRO A 426 1.04 -11.39 8.83
CA PRO A 426 1.68 -12.63 9.25
C PRO A 426 3.21 -12.53 9.23
N MET A 427 3.78 -11.37 8.91
CA MET A 427 5.21 -11.17 8.74
C MET A 427 5.85 -10.74 10.07
N HIS A 428 5.31 -9.70 10.69
CA HIS A 428 5.87 -9.14 11.91
C HIS A 428 5.54 -9.96 13.17
N GLY A 429 4.65 -10.95 13.09
CA GLY A 429 4.43 -11.95 14.14
C GLY A 429 5.58 -12.95 14.27
N ASN A 430 6.15 -13.38 13.13
CA ASN A 430 6.88 -14.66 13.03
C ASN A 430 8.39 -14.52 12.72
N THR A 431 9.02 -13.40 13.04
CA THR A 431 10.46 -13.19 12.82
C THR A 431 11.31 -13.88 13.90
N ILE A 432 12.21 -14.77 13.47
CA ILE A 432 13.20 -15.46 14.30
C ILE A 432 14.63 -15.06 13.92
N LYS A 433 15.63 -15.51 14.70
CA LYS A 433 17.05 -15.50 14.29
C LYS A 433 17.48 -16.91 13.86
N ALA A 434 18.20 -17.00 12.76
CA ALA A 434 18.88 -18.19 12.29
C ALA A 434 20.20 -18.43 13.07
N PRO A 435 20.79 -19.64 13.02
CA PRO A 435 22.10 -19.92 13.62
C PRO A 435 23.23 -19.00 13.12
N SER A 436 23.13 -18.52 11.87
CA SER A 436 24.04 -17.54 11.27
C SER A 436 23.87 -16.10 11.81
N GLY A 437 22.96 -15.86 12.75
CA GLY A 437 22.65 -14.54 13.30
C GLY A 437 21.75 -13.68 12.41
N LEU A 438 21.57 -14.04 11.13
CA LEU A 438 20.57 -13.44 10.24
C LEU A 438 19.16 -13.59 10.82
N LYS A 439 18.27 -12.65 10.50
CA LYS A 439 16.83 -12.84 10.74
C LYS A 439 16.28 -13.77 9.66
N THR A 440 15.25 -14.53 9.98
CA THR A 440 14.38 -15.15 8.97
C THR A 440 12.95 -15.28 9.51
N ARG A 441 12.02 -15.72 8.68
CA ARG A 441 10.63 -16.01 9.04
C ARG A 441 10.28 -17.39 8.47
N PRO A 442 9.77 -18.35 9.26
CA PRO A 442 9.31 -19.62 8.71
C PRO A 442 8.03 -19.42 7.91
N PHE A 443 8.03 -19.81 6.63
CA PHE A 443 6.85 -19.72 5.78
C PHE A 443 5.63 -20.45 6.37
N ASP A 444 5.86 -21.56 7.09
CA ASP A 444 4.81 -22.28 7.80
C ASP A 444 4.15 -21.48 8.93
N ALA A 445 4.91 -20.63 9.64
CA ALA A 445 4.35 -19.76 10.68
C ALA A 445 3.51 -18.64 10.04
N ILE A 446 4.01 -18.04 8.95
CA ILE A 446 3.27 -17.06 8.13
C ILE A 446 1.94 -17.67 7.64
N ARG A 447 2.00 -18.88 7.06
CA ARG A 447 0.85 -19.68 6.60
C ARG A 447 -0.12 -20.01 7.72
N ALA A 448 0.39 -20.38 8.90
CA ALA A 448 -0.42 -20.73 10.07
C ALA A 448 -1.15 -19.50 10.65
N GLU A 449 -0.55 -18.31 10.62
CA GLU A 449 -1.18 -17.07 11.09
C GLU A 449 -2.28 -16.58 10.14
N VAL A 450 -2.06 -16.65 8.82
CA VAL A 450 -3.13 -16.38 7.84
C VAL A 450 -4.29 -17.36 8.02
N ARG A 451 -4.01 -18.66 8.23
CA ARG A 451 -5.06 -19.65 8.55
C ARG A 451 -5.80 -19.26 9.83
N ALA A 452 -5.08 -18.95 10.91
CA ALA A 452 -5.66 -18.55 12.21
C ALA A 452 -6.56 -17.32 12.12
N PHE A 453 -6.16 -16.32 11.35
CA PHE A 453 -6.92 -15.09 11.09
C PHE A 453 -8.27 -15.40 10.43
N PHE A 454 -8.27 -16.22 9.37
CA PHE A 454 -9.52 -16.68 8.75
C PHE A 454 -10.36 -17.56 9.69
N ASP A 455 -9.74 -18.46 10.47
CA ASP A 455 -10.44 -19.32 11.44
C ASP A 455 -11.20 -18.48 12.49
N VAL A 456 -10.55 -17.45 13.04
CA VAL A 456 -11.15 -16.54 14.02
C VAL A 456 -12.27 -15.72 13.39
N HIS A 457 -12.09 -15.18 12.19
CA HIS A 457 -13.15 -14.42 11.52
C HIS A 457 -14.37 -15.28 11.15
N GLU A 458 -14.16 -16.56 10.83
CA GLU A 458 -15.20 -17.57 10.61
C GLU A 458 -15.96 -17.87 11.92
N GLN A 459 -15.25 -18.09 13.04
CA GLN A 459 -15.83 -18.31 14.38
C GLN A 459 -16.57 -17.10 14.95
N GLU A 460 -16.03 -15.90 14.79
CA GLU A 460 -16.63 -14.67 15.33
C GLU A 460 -17.78 -14.12 14.49
N GLY A 461 -18.05 -14.66 13.30
CA GLY A 461 -19.04 -14.09 12.37
C GLY A 461 -18.65 -12.70 11.88
N SER A 462 -17.41 -12.55 11.37
CA SER A 462 -16.86 -11.26 10.92
C SER A 462 -16.03 -11.42 9.64
N HIS A 463 -15.52 -10.33 9.08
CA HIS A 463 -14.95 -10.29 7.73
C HIS A 463 -13.41 -10.21 7.78
N PRO A 464 -12.68 -11.20 7.22
CA PRO A 464 -11.24 -11.12 7.01
C PRO A 464 -10.99 -10.21 5.79
N GLY A 465 -10.82 -8.91 6.03
CA GLY A 465 -10.80 -7.87 5.01
C GLY A 465 -9.51 -7.79 4.17
N GLY A 466 -8.40 -8.43 4.57
CA GLY A 466 -7.17 -8.44 3.75
C GLY A 466 -5.92 -9.04 4.39
N VAL A 467 -4.79 -8.86 3.70
CA VAL A 467 -3.43 -9.17 4.16
C VAL A 467 -2.45 -8.01 3.90
N HIS A 468 -1.47 -7.88 4.80
CA HIS A 468 -0.35 -6.94 4.75
C HIS A 468 0.96 -7.75 4.74
N LEU A 469 1.69 -7.73 3.64
CA LEU A 469 2.85 -8.60 3.41
C LEU A 469 4.14 -7.79 3.18
N GLU A 470 5.29 -8.42 3.49
CA GLU A 470 6.61 -7.93 3.13
C GLU A 470 7.19 -8.91 2.13
N MET A 471 7.41 -8.45 0.89
CA MET A 471 7.53 -9.30 -0.29
C MET A 471 8.26 -8.57 -1.42
N THR A 472 8.91 -9.32 -2.31
CA THR A 472 9.63 -8.75 -3.45
C THR A 472 9.52 -9.64 -4.69
N GLY A 473 9.53 -9.02 -5.86
CA GLY A 473 9.69 -9.73 -7.14
C GLY A 473 11.11 -10.26 -7.38
N GLN A 474 12.09 -9.88 -6.55
CA GLN A 474 13.46 -10.40 -6.61
C GLN A 474 13.54 -11.87 -6.17
N ASN A 475 14.48 -12.61 -6.76
CA ASN A 475 14.70 -14.04 -6.49
C ASN A 475 15.58 -14.25 -5.23
N VAL A 476 15.03 -13.88 -4.07
CA VAL A 476 15.73 -13.81 -2.76
C VAL A 476 15.56 -15.07 -1.89
N THR A 477 16.48 -15.27 -0.95
CA THR A 477 16.46 -16.34 0.07
C THR A 477 16.31 -15.76 1.48
N GLU A 478 15.26 -14.97 1.72
CA GLU A 478 15.09 -14.24 2.99
C GLU A 478 14.20 -14.99 4.01
N CYS A 479 13.11 -15.62 3.57
CA CYS A 479 12.26 -16.48 4.42
C CYS A 479 12.54 -17.97 4.18
N ILE A 480 12.67 -18.77 5.24
CA ILE A 480 12.85 -20.23 5.15
C ILE A 480 11.54 -20.97 4.84
N GLY A 481 11.64 -22.13 4.18
CA GLY A 481 10.51 -22.98 3.82
C GLY A 481 9.73 -22.53 2.58
N GLY A 482 8.48 -22.96 2.50
CA GLY A 482 7.66 -22.91 1.27
C GLY A 482 8.10 -23.98 0.26
N SER A 483 7.39 -24.10 -0.86
CA SER A 483 7.58 -25.13 -1.89
C SER A 483 9.00 -25.29 -2.45
N ARG A 484 9.85 -24.26 -2.40
CA ARG A 484 11.27 -24.34 -2.80
C ARG A 484 12.23 -24.76 -1.68
N THR A 485 11.73 -25.04 -0.47
CA THR A 485 12.48 -25.50 0.72
C THR A 485 13.75 -24.69 1.00
N VAL A 486 13.63 -23.36 1.12
CA VAL A 486 14.74 -22.48 1.53
C VAL A 486 15.19 -22.86 2.94
N THR A 487 16.45 -23.26 3.11
CA THR A 487 17.04 -23.66 4.40
C THR A 487 17.69 -22.47 5.13
N PHE A 488 18.25 -22.70 6.33
CA PHE A 488 19.07 -21.70 7.02
C PHE A 488 20.38 -21.37 6.29
N ASP A 489 20.95 -22.33 5.55
CA ASP A 489 22.24 -22.16 4.85
C ASP A 489 22.05 -21.38 3.54
N ASP A 490 20.90 -21.59 2.87
CA ASP A 490 20.48 -20.82 1.69
C ASP A 490 20.32 -19.32 1.96
N LEU A 491 20.11 -18.92 3.22
CA LEU A 491 19.92 -17.50 3.57
C LEU A 491 21.09 -16.66 3.07
N SER A 492 22.32 -17.13 3.28
CA SER A 492 23.56 -16.44 2.87
C SER A 492 23.68 -16.17 1.37
N LEU A 493 22.93 -16.87 0.53
CA LEU A 493 23.07 -16.80 -0.93
C LEU A 493 22.55 -15.47 -1.50
N ARG A 494 21.39 -15.00 -1.03
CA ARG A 494 20.64 -13.85 -1.60
C ARG A 494 19.79 -13.13 -0.55
N TYR A 495 20.42 -12.78 0.57
CA TYR A 495 19.82 -11.93 1.61
C TYR A 495 20.09 -10.45 1.29
N HIS A 496 19.14 -9.76 0.68
CA HIS A 496 19.34 -8.38 0.19
C HIS A 496 18.75 -7.32 1.12
N THR A 497 17.73 -7.67 1.92
CA THR A 497 17.12 -6.78 2.92
C THR A 497 18.09 -6.38 4.04
N HIS A 498 18.27 -5.09 4.26
CA HIS A 498 18.95 -4.56 5.46
C HIS A 498 18.06 -4.58 6.73
N CYS A 499 16.80 -5.06 6.61
CA CYS A 499 15.72 -4.69 7.51
C CYS A 499 15.04 -5.89 8.19
N ASP A 500 14.04 -6.49 7.55
CA ASP A 500 13.40 -7.76 7.95
C ASP A 500 13.10 -8.60 6.68
N PRO A 501 12.92 -9.94 6.81
CA PRO A 501 13.01 -10.88 5.69
C PRO A 501 11.75 -10.91 4.82
N ARG A 502 11.87 -10.63 3.51
CA ARG A 502 10.75 -10.60 2.57
C ARG A 502 10.37 -12.01 2.08
N LEU A 503 9.12 -12.22 1.71
CA LEU A 503 8.72 -13.34 0.86
C LEU A 503 9.33 -13.14 -0.55
N ASN A 504 9.90 -14.20 -1.13
CA ASN A 504 10.14 -14.21 -2.58
C ASN A 504 8.83 -14.45 -3.36
N ALA A 505 8.87 -14.29 -4.68
CA ALA A 505 7.65 -14.42 -5.49
C ALA A 505 7.00 -15.80 -5.42
N SER A 506 7.76 -16.91 -5.38
CA SER A 506 7.19 -18.27 -5.24
C SER A 506 6.40 -18.42 -3.93
N GLN A 507 6.97 -18.00 -2.80
CA GLN A 507 6.30 -18.02 -1.49
C GLN A 507 5.09 -17.08 -1.45
N SER A 508 5.19 -15.91 -2.10
CA SER A 508 4.09 -14.94 -2.22
C SER A 508 2.91 -15.53 -3.01
N LEU A 509 3.18 -16.23 -4.11
CA LEU A 509 2.19 -16.89 -4.96
C LEU A 509 1.52 -18.09 -4.24
N GLU A 510 2.33 -18.89 -3.53
CA GLU A 510 1.84 -19.99 -2.68
C GLU A 510 0.84 -19.48 -1.63
N LEU A 511 1.16 -18.36 -0.97
CA LEU A 511 0.27 -17.73 0.01
C LEU A 511 -1.01 -17.17 -0.64
N ALA A 512 -0.93 -16.58 -1.84
CA ALA A 512 -2.11 -16.13 -2.58
C ALA A 512 -3.09 -17.27 -2.88
N PHE A 513 -2.60 -18.44 -3.30
CA PHE A 513 -3.46 -19.61 -3.54
C PHE A 513 -4.16 -20.08 -2.26
N ILE A 514 -3.46 -20.10 -1.12
CA ILE A 514 -4.02 -20.50 0.18
C ILE A 514 -5.10 -19.53 0.65
N ILE A 515 -4.92 -18.22 0.43
CA ILE A 515 -5.92 -17.20 0.75
C ILE A 515 -7.13 -17.32 -0.19
N ALA A 516 -6.90 -17.48 -1.49
CA ALA A 516 -7.95 -17.62 -2.50
C ALA A 516 -8.85 -18.84 -2.24
N GLU A 517 -8.28 -19.95 -1.76
CA GLU A 517 -9.03 -21.13 -1.30
C GLU A 517 -9.95 -20.81 -0.10
N ARG A 518 -9.46 -20.09 0.92
CA ARG A 518 -10.29 -19.67 2.07
C ARG A 518 -11.41 -18.71 1.66
N LEU A 519 -11.13 -17.76 0.77
CA LEU A 519 -12.14 -16.86 0.21
C LEU A 519 -13.21 -17.63 -0.57
N ARG A 520 -12.81 -18.58 -1.42
CA ARG A 520 -13.72 -19.46 -2.16
C ARG A 520 -14.62 -20.27 -1.22
N LYS A 521 -14.04 -20.92 -0.20
CA LYS A 521 -14.79 -21.70 0.80
C LYS A 521 -15.84 -20.81 1.49
N ARG A 522 -15.42 -19.64 1.98
CA ARG A 522 -16.30 -18.68 2.66
C ARG A 522 -17.48 -18.29 1.76
N ARG A 523 -17.21 -17.85 0.52
CA ARG A 523 -18.24 -17.41 -0.43
C ARG A 523 -19.27 -18.51 -0.72
N ILE A 524 -18.82 -19.75 -0.92
CA ILE A 524 -19.71 -20.90 -1.13
C ILE A 524 -20.57 -21.16 0.12
N SER A 525 -19.98 -21.12 1.32
CA SER A 525 -20.74 -21.31 2.58
C SER A 525 -21.71 -20.16 2.92
N SER A 526 -21.51 -18.96 2.35
CA SER A 526 -22.39 -17.80 2.56
C SER A 526 -23.49 -17.63 1.50
N GLN A 527 -23.48 -18.43 0.44
CA GLN A 527 -24.60 -18.46 -0.50
C GLN A 527 -25.77 -19.23 0.15
N PRO A 528 -27.00 -18.69 0.17
CA PRO A 528 -28.18 -19.47 0.53
C PRO A 528 -28.25 -20.70 -0.37
N ALA A 529 -28.58 -21.86 0.20
CA ALA A 529 -28.91 -23.02 -0.60
C ALA A 529 -30.08 -22.64 -1.53
N ILE A 530 -29.86 -22.68 -2.84
CA ILE A 530 -30.91 -22.41 -3.82
C ILE A 530 -31.98 -23.49 -3.59
N ALA A 531 -33.16 -23.07 -3.11
CA ALA A 531 -34.27 -23.97 -2.92
C ALA A 531 -34.62 -24.59 -4.27
N SER A 532 -34.48 -25.91 -4.38
CA SER A 532 -34.89 -26.66 -5.55
C SER A 532 -36.41 -26.57 -5.68
N VAL A 533 -36.87 -25.89 -6.72
CA VAL A 533 -38.27 -25.83 -7.17
C VAL A 533 -38.59 -27.07 -7.98
#